data_AF-A0AAV9IK58-F1
#
_entry.id   AF-A0AAV9IK58-F1
#
_cell.length_a   1.000
_cell.length_b   1.000
_cell.length_c   1.000
_cell.angle_alpha   90.00
_cell.angle_beta   90.00
_cell.angle_gamma   90.00
#
_symmetry.space_group_name_H-M   'P 1'
#
loop_
_entity.id
_entity.type
_entity.pdbx_description
1 polymer ?
#
loop_
_entity_poly.entity_id
_entity_poly.type
_entity_poly.pdbx_seq_one_letter_code
_entity_poly.pdbx_strand_id
1 'polypeptide(L)'
;MIDHSLALVILLYFCALESFLFFAVIAQTKSQEPEVHNGIARAFGFLFLAECLCLLCWVVSIQLSTRFSVQFLNRVFIIFFVLGLIVSCIGGGYVAIPEWRRRSLRHFIVVLCFLVTVLYWFSFSSSLGVELDIPFIDINSSRQLMTALEGSLLAVCLCCLFRIVRPLKGRNGALVLFLGSMMMFMSILLFKVLHTECAGTEKLLSSCPLPLRVDHNALLIFLLLCSNMLGAEGSLRLMAAGNGMEGYLEIPDGITA
;
A
#
# COMPACT_ATOMS: atom_id res chain seq x y z
N MET A 1 -26.77 -0.23 4.64
CA MET A 1 -26.72 -1.33 5.63
C MET A 1 -25.25 -1.65 5.78
N ILE A 2 -24.71 -1.57 6.99
CA ILE A 2 -23.28 -1.71 7.26
C ILE A 2 -22.90 -3.18 7.06
N ASP A 3 -22.18 -3.50 5.99
CA ASP A 3 -21.68 -4.86 5.73
C ASP A 3 -20.41 -5.11 6.57
N HIS A 4 -20.60 -5.36 7.86
CA HIS A 4 -19.60 -6.04 8.68
C HIS A 4 -19.66 -7.55 8.41
N SER A 5 -19.45 -7.94 7.16
CA SER A 5 -19.53 -9.34 6.79
C SER A 5 -18.40 -10.14 7.47
N LEU A 6 -18.68 -11.40 7.80
CA LEU A 6 -17.65 -12.32 8.26
C LEU A 6 -16.50 -12.42 7.23
N ALA A 7 -16.80 -12.27 5.95
CA ALA A 7 -15.82 -12.28 4.87
C ALA A 7 -14.82 -11.11 4.98
N LEU A 8 -15.28 -9.89 5.25
CA LEU A 8 -14.41 -8.74 5.47
C LEU A 8 -13.44 -8.99 6.63
N VAL A 9 -13.94 -9.47 7.77
CA VAL A 9 -13.11 -9.75 8.96
C VAL A 9 -12.05 -10.81 8.65
N ILE A 10 -12.43 -11.89 7.97
CA ILE A 10 -11.51 -12.95 7.57
C ILE A 10 -10.43 -12.42 6.61
N LEU A 11 -10.82 -11.63 5.61
CA LEU A 11 -9.88 -11.06 4.64
C LEU A 11 -8.91 -10.07 5.29
N LEU A 12 -9.37 -9.24 6.22
CA LEU A 12 -8.50 -8.33 6.95
C LEU A 12 -7.47 -9.09 7.80
N TYR A 13 -7.85 -10.21 8.44
CA TYR A 13 -6.90 -11.08 9.14
C TYR A 13 -5.88 -11.70 8.19
N PHE A 14 -6.31 -12.23 7.04
CA PHE A 14 -5.40 -12.80 6.05
C PHE A 14 -4.43 -11.74 5.53
N CYS A 15 -4.91 -10.56 5.20
CA CYS A 15 -4.08 -9.46 4.73
C CYS A 15 -3.08 -9.00 5.83
N ALA A 16 -3.51 -8.94 7.10
CA ALA A 16 -2.61 -8.61 8.21
C ALA A 16 -1.51 -9.65 8.42
N LEU A 17 -1.88 -10.94 8.41
CA LEU A 17 -0.93 -12.06 8.50
C LEU A 17 0.05 -12.05 7.34
N GLU A 18 -0.44 -11.82 6.13
CA GLU A 18 0.39 -11.73 4.93
C GLU A 18 1.38 -10.56 5.02
N SER A 19 0.92 -9.34 5.33
CA SER A 19 1.82 -8.19 5.50
C SER A 19 2.85 -8.46 6.61
N PHE A 20 2.49 -9.14 7.69
CA PHE A 20 3.45 -9.56 8.71
C PHE A 20 4.50 -10.54 8.17
N LEU A 21 4.08 -11.54 7.38
CA LEU A 21 4.98 -12.50 6.75
C LEU A 21 5.94 -11.82 5.77
N PHE A 22 5.45 -10.88 4.94
CA PHE A 22 6.30 -10.11 4.04
C PHE A 22 7.31 -9.25 4.80
N PHE A 23 6.89 -8.60 5.89
CA PHE A 23 7.82 -7.91 6.79
C PHE A 23 8.91 -8.86 7.31
N ALA A 24 8.52 -10.05 7.81
CA ALA A 24 9.44 -11.03 8.37
C ALA A 24 10.46 -11.51 7.32
N VAL A 25 10.00 -11.86 6.11
CA VAL A 25 10.87 -12.29 5.01
C VAL A 25 11.83 -11.19 4.62
N ILE A 26 11.36 -9.95 4.41
CA ILE A 26 12.21 -8.81 4.06
C ILE A 26 13.24 -8.53 5.16
N ALA A 27 12.84 -8.60 6.43
CA ALA A 27 13.73 -8.41 7.57
C ALA A 27 14.80 -9.51 7.65
N GLN A 28 14.44 -10.75 7.35
CA GLN A 28 15.35 -11.88 7.30
C GLN A 28 16.32 -11.78 6.10
N THR A 29 15.84 -11.43 4.90
CA THR A 29 16.73 -11.23 3.74
C THR A 29 17.74 -10.11 4.01
N LYS A 30 17.32 -9.05 4.71
CA LYS A 30 18.23 -7.98 5.16
C LYS A 30 19.28 -8.48 6.16
N SER A 31 18.95 -9.39 7.08
CA SER A 31 19.93 -9.87 8.06
C SER A 31 21.02 -10.74 7.42
N GLN A 32 20.71 -11.39 6.29
CA GLN A 32 21.66 -12.17 5.51
C GLN A 32 22.65 -11.27 4.74
N GLU A 33 22.18 -10.16 4.16
CA GLU A 33 23.03 -9.22 3.40
C GLU A 33 22.75 -7.75 3.79
N PRO A 34 23.22 -7.30 4.98
CA PRO A 34 22.82 -6.03 5.57
C PRO A 34 23.33 -4.79 4.84
N GLU A 35 24.48 -4.88 4.16
CA GLU A 35 25.09 -3.73 3.48
C GLU A 35 24.41 -3.40 2.15
N VAL A 36 23.84 -4.40 1.49
CA VAL A 36 23.29 -4.28 0.13
C VAL A 36 21.81 -3.88 0.15
N HIS A 37 21.02 -4.49 1.03
CA HIS A 37 19.55 -4.38 0.99
C HIS A 37 18.96 -3.30 1.89
N ASN A 38 19.80 -2.58 2.64
CA ASN A 38 19.38 -1.79 3.81
C ASN A 38 18.31 -0.73 3.54
N GLY A 39 18.33 -0.08 2.36
CA GLY A 39 17.38 0.99 2.02
C GLY A 39 15.97 0.47 1.74
N ILE A 40 15.85 -0.42 0.75
CA ILE A 40 14.58 -1.03 0.34
C ILE A 40 14.02 -1.89 1.47
N ALA A 41 14.85 -2.73 2.11
CA ALA A 41 14.37 -3.61 3.17
C ALA A 41 13.85 -2.85 4.40
N ARG A 42 14.46 -1.71 4.75
CA ARG A 42 13.90 -0.84 5.80
C ARG A 42 12.59 -0.23 5.35
N ALA A 43 12.55 0.40 4.18
CA ALA A 43 11.34 1.08 3.72
C ALA A 43 10.17 0.10 3.56
N PHE A 44 10.28 -0.91 2.72
CA PHE A 44 9.19 -1.85 2.47
C PHE A 44 8.92 -2.75 3.67
N GLY A 45 9.93 -3.13 4.46
CA GLY A 45 9.71 -3.85 5.73
C GLY A 45 8.86 -3.04 6.70
N PHE A 46 9.20 -1.77 6.95
CA PHE A 46 8.39 -0.91 7.81
C PHE A 46 7.00 -0.60 7.22
N LEU A 47 6.87 -0.53 5.89
CA LEU A 47 5.59 -0.35 5.22
C LEU A 47 4.64 -1.52 5.52
N PHE A 48 5.09 -2.77 5.29
CA PHE A 48 4.28 -3.95 5.55
C PHE A 48 3.98 -4.14 7.05
N LEU A 49 4.91 -3.78 7.93
CA LEU A 49 4.63 -3.79 9.37
C LEU A 49 3.57 -2.76 9.76
N ALA A 50 3.65 -1.54 9.24
CA ALA A 50 2.68 -0.49 9.50
C ALA A 50 1.28 -0.89 8.97
N GLU A 51 1.23 -1.46 7.78
CA GLU A 51 0.01 -1.98 7.19
C GLU A 51 -0.61 -3.11 8.03
N CYS A 52 0.18 -4.09 8.46
CA CYS A 52 -0.28 -5.14 9.36
C CYS A 52 -0.93 -4.56 10.62
N LEU A 53 -0.29 -3.58 11.25
CA LEU A 53 -0.82 -2.94 12.45
C LEU A 53 -2.10 -2.15 12.17
N CYS A 54 -2.22 -1.47 11.03
CA CYS A 54 -3.46 -0.83 10.59
C CYS A 54 -4.58 -1.86 10.42
N LEU A 55 -4.33 -2.95 9.69
CA LEU A 55 -5.33 -3.99 9.44
C LEU A 55 -5.79 -4.67 10.74
N LEU A 56 -4.86 -4.98 11.66
CA LEU A 56 -5.20 -5.52 12.98
C LEU A 56 -6.04 -4.53 13.80
N CYS A 57 -5.66 -3.24 13.82
CA CYS A 57 -6.45 -2.23 14.50
C CYS A 57 -7.87 -2.15 13.91
N TRP A 58 -8.01 -2.22 12.59
CA TRP A 58 -9.31 -2.21 11.93
C TRP A 58 -10.16 -3.43 12.32
N VAL A 59 -9.60 -4.62 12.28
CA VAL A 59 -10.28 -5.86 12.69
C VAL A 59 -10.75 -5.80 14.14
N VAL A 60 -9.86 -5.41 15.05
CA VAL A 60 -10.17 -5.31 16.48
C VAL A 60 -11.23 -4.23 16.72
N SER A 61 -11.15 -3.10 16.01
CA SER A 61 -12.17 -2.06 16.06
C SER A 61 -13.53 -2.58 15.62
N ILE A 62 -13.63 -3.35 14.52
CA ILE A 62 -14.91 -3.97 14.09
C ILE A 62 -15.47 -4.87 15.19
N GLN A 63 -14.64 -5.73 15.78
CA GLN A 63 -15.09 -6.71 16.79
C GLN A 63 -15.49 -6.06 18.12
N LEU A 64 -14.78 -5.04 18.58
CA LEU A 64 -15.02 -4.38 19.87
C LEU A 64 -16.04 -3.24 19.81
N SER A 65 -16.27 -2.66 18.62
CA SER A 65 -17.17 -1.52 18.37
C SER A 65 -18.56 -1.67 18.97
N THR A 66 -19.06 -2.91 19.03
CA THR A 66 -20.41 -3.21 19.51
C THR A 66 -20.56 -3.05 21.02
N ARG A 67 -19.47 -2.95 21.79
CA ARG A 67 -19.51 -2.98 23.27
C ARG A 67 -18.62 -1.96 23.99
N PHE A 68 -17.57 -1.42 23.35
CA PHE A 68 -16.60 -0.56 24.03
C PHE A 68 -16.17 0.64 23.16
N SER A 69 -15.85 1.76 23.82
CA SER A 69 -15.22 2.92 23.16
C SER A 69 -13.76 2.59 22.81
N VAL A 70 -13.45 2.47 21.52
CA VAL A 70 -12.13 2.08 21.00
C VAL A 70 -11.32 3.25 20.43
N GLN A 71 -11.52 4.47 20.94
CA GLN A 71 -10.84 5.69 20.46
C GLN A 71 -9.30 5.57 20.41
N PHE A 72 -8.69 4.81 21.33
CA PHE A 72 -7.26 4.56 21.32
C PHE A 72 -6.81 3.81 20.05
N LEU A 73 -7.54 2.77 19.63
CA LEU A 73 -7.20 1.98 18.44
C LEU A 73 -7.28 2.81 17.17
N ASN A 74 -8.21 3.77 17.09
CA ASN A 74 -8.29 4.66 15.93
C ASN A 74 -7.09 5.59 15.83
N ARG A 75 -6.58 6.10 16.95
CA ARG A 75 -5.35 6.90 16.96
C ARG A 75 -4.15 6.07 16.50
N VAL A 76 -4.06 4.83 17.00
CA VAL A 76 -3.01 3.88 16.59
C VAL A 76 -3.10 3.60 15.09
N PHE A 77 -4.30 3.33 14.57
CA PHE A 77 -4.55 3.16 13.13
C PHE A 77 -4.06 4.35 12.32
N ILE A 78 -4.49 5.58 12.67
CA ILE A 78 -4.11 6.79 11.93
C ILE A 78 -2.60 7.01 11.96
N ILE A 79 -1.95 6.81 13.12
CA ILE A 79 -0.50 6.95 13.25
C ILE A 79 0.22 5.97 12.31
N PHE A 80 -0.13 4.68 12.34
CA PHE A 80 0.51 3.69 11.48
C PHE A 80 0.19 3.91 10.00
N PHE A 81 -1.02 4.39 9.68
CA PHE A 81 -1.39 4.72 8.31
C PHE A 81 -0.51 5.85 7.76
N VAL A 82 -0.39 6.95 8.50
CA VAL A 82 0.46 8.09 8.13
C VAL A 82 1.94 7.68 8.06
N LEU A 83 2.41 6.85 9.00
CA LEU A 83 3.76 6.28 8.93
C LEU A 83 3.95 5.44 7.66
N GLY A 84 2.95 4.63 7.27
CA GLY A 84 2.95 3.89 6.01
C GLY A 84 3.09 4.82 4.79
N LEU A 85 2.33 5.91 4.74
CA LEU A 85 2.45 6.92 3.67
C LEU A 85 3.85 7.52 3.60
N ILE A 86 4.42 7.92 4.75
CA ILE A 86 5.77 8.50 4.85
C ILE A 86 6.80 7.49 4.33
N VAL A 87 6.71 6.25 4.80
CA VAL A 87 7.65 5.20 4.46
C VAL A 87 7.53 4.78 2.99
N SER A 88 6.33 4.81 2.41
CA SER A 88 6.13 4.56 0.97
C SER A 88 6.84 5.60 0.10
N CYS A 89 6.80 6.88 0.47
CA CYS A 89 7.52 7.96 -0.21
C CYS A 89 9.04 7.75 -0.13
N ILE A 90 9.53 7.36 1.05
CA ILE A 90 10.94 7.00 1.25
C ILE A 90 11.32 5.79 0.38
N GLY A 91 10.47 4.76 0.34
CA GLY A 91 10.62 3.57 -0.49
C GLY A 91 10.73 3.92 -1.98
N GLY A 92 9.81 4.76 -2.49
CA GLY A 92 9.86 5.27 -3.86
C GLY A 92 11.19 5.95 -4.20
N GLY A 93 11.73 6.76 -3.29
CA GLY A 93 13.06 7.36 -3.46
C GLY A 93 14.19 6.32 -3.60
N TYR A 94 14.17 5.25 -2.81
CA TYR A 94 15.15 4.16 -2.93
C TYR A 94 14.97 3.34 -4.21
N VAL A 95 13.74 3.19 -4.71
CA VAL A 95 13.47 2.53 -6.00
C VAL A 95 14.01 3.36 -7.16
N ALA A 96 13.73 4.67 -7.18
CA ALA A 96 14.14 5.56 -8.25
C ALA A 96 15.66 5.80 -8.29
N ILE A 97 16.26 6.04 -7.12
CA ILE A 97 17.67 6.43 -6.94
C ILE A 97 18.33 5.53 -5.88
N PRO A 98 18.69 4.29 -6.23
CA PRO A 98 19.35 3.39 -5.30
C PRO A 98 20.85 3.68 -5.12
N GLU A 99 21.47 4.44 -6.02
CA GLU A 99 22.91 4.68 -6.00
C GLU A 99 23.32 5.47 -4.75
N TRP A 100 24.21 4.89 -3.94
CA TRP A 100 24.67 5.50 -2.70
C TRP A 100 25.35 6.86 -2.89
N ARG A 101 25.99 7.09 -4.05
CA ARG A 101 26.64 8.37 -4.39
C ARG A 101 25.64 9.49 -4.66
N ARG A 102 24.39 9.18 -5.04
CA ARG A 102 23.36 10.15 -5.43
C ARG A 102 22.37 10.41 -4.29
N ARG A 103 22.84 10.46 -3.03
CA ARG A 103 21.95 10.66 -1.87
C ARG A 103 21.15 11.96 -1.97
N SER A 104 21.76 13.06 -2.40
CA SER A 104 21.05 14.35 -2.53
C SER A 104 19.87 14.24 -3.49
N LEU A 105 20.07 13.63 -4.65
CA LEU A 105 19.00 13.38 -5.63
C LEU A 105 17.92 12.45 -5.07
N ARG A 106 18.29 11.40 -4.30
CA ARG A 106 17.31 10.56 -3.61
C ARG A 106 16.44 11.36 -2.65
N HIS A 107 17.01 12.22 -1.81
CA HIS A 107 16.22 13.06 -0.90
C HIS A 107 15.32 14.01 -1.67
N PHE A 108 15.79 14.59 -2.78
CA PHE A 108 14.96 15.40 -3.65
C PHE A 108 13.76 14.61 -4.20
N ILE A 109 13.96 13.37 -4.68
CA ILE A 109 12.86 12.51 -5.13
C ILE A 109 11.90 12.16 -3.98
N VAL A 110 12.40 11.87 -2.78
CA VAL A 110 11.54 11.62 -1.61
C VAL A 110 10.66 12.84 -1.31
N VAL A 111 11.23 14.06 -1.32
CA VAL A 111 10.48 15.31 -1.14
C VAL A 111 9.45 15.48 -2.26
N LEU A 112 9.81 15.17 -3.51
CA LEU A 112 8.88 15.19 -4.64
C LEU A 112 7.72 14.20 -4.44
N CYS A 113 7.97 12.99 -3.94
CA CYS A 113 6.92 12.02 -3.61
C CYS A 113 5.94 12.56 -2.54
N PHE A 114 6.48 13.21 -1.49
CA PHE A 114 5.65 13.88 -0.50
C PHE A 114 4.82 15.01 -1.11
N LEU A 115 5.42 15.84 -1.98
CA LEU A 115 4.70 16.90 -2.67
C LEU A 115 3.59 16.36 -3.57
N VAL A 116 3.83 15.30 -4.34
CA VAL A 116 2.81 14.63 -5.16
C VAL A 116 1.67 14.13 -4.28
N THR A 117 2.00 13.47 -3.16
CA THR A 117 1.00 12.96 -2.20
C THR A 117 0.13 14.09 -1.64
N VAL A 118 0.75 15.19 -1.21
CA VAL A 118 0.06 16.35 -0.63
C VAL A 118 -0.77 17.09 -1.68
N LEU A 119 -0.24 17.32 -2.88
CA LEU A 119 -0.97 17.96 -3.97
C LEU A 119 -2.18 17.13 -4.40
N TYR A 120 -2.02 15.81 -4.49
CA TYR A 120 -3.11 14.90 -4.81
C TYR A 120 -4.18 14.94 -3.71
N TRP A 121 -3.78 14.88 -2.43
CA TRP A 121 -4.68 15.03 -1.30
C TRP A 121 -5.48 16.35 -1.37
N PHE A 122 -4.82 17.50 -1.55
CA PHE A 122 -5.53 18.79 -1.64
C PHE A 122 -6.47 18.86 -2.85
N SER A 123 -6.03 18.37 -4.01
CA SER A 123 -6.79 18.50 -5.26
C SER A 123 -8.03 17.59 -5.31
N PHE A 124 -7.94 16.41 -4.71
CA PHE A 124 -8.98 15.38 -4.85
C PHE A 124 -9.77 15.11 -3.56
N SER A 125 -9.36 15.63 -2.40
CA SER A 125 -10.06 15.43 -1.12
C SER A 125 -11.53 15.84 -1.13
N SER A 126 -11.90 16.88 -1.87
CA SER A 126 -13.29 17.33 -2.02
C SER A 126 -14.10 16.48 -2.99
N SER A 127 -13.42 15.86 -3.97
CA SER A 127 -14.04 15.07 -5.05
C SER A 127 -14.26 13.61 -4.71
N LEU A 128 -13.60 13.07 -3.67
CA LEU A 128 -13.88 11.69 -3.24
C LEU A 128 -15.20 11.63 -2.47
N GLY A 129 -16.22 11.00 -3.05
CA GLY A 129 -17.44 10.57 -2.34
C GLY A 129 -17.27 9.19 -1.67
N VAL A 130 -16.09 8.89 -1.13
CA VAL A 130 -15.65 7.51 -0.84
C VAL A 130 -15.20 7.39 0.59
N GLU A 131 -15.72 6.36 1.23
CA GLU A 131 -15.62 6.13 2.65
C GLU A 131 -15.06 4.72 2.82
N LEU A 132 -13.87 4.58 3.40
CA LEU A 132 -13.58 3.32 4.07
C LEU A 132 -14.44 3.31 5.33
N ASP A 133 -15.29 2.29 5.47
CA ASP A 133 -16.11 2.09 6.66
C ASP A 133 -15.23 1.52 7.79
N ILE A 134 -14.33 2.38 8.29
CA ILE A 134 -13.53 2.09 9.48
C ILE A 134 -14.35 2.54 10.68
N PRO A 135 -14.68 1.64 11.62
CA PRO A 135 -15.48 1.98 12.78
C PRO A 135 -14.90 3.21 13.51
N PHE A 136 -15.76 4.22 13.71
CA PHE A 136 -15.49 5.44 14.48
C PHE A 136 -14.38 6.38 13.96
N ILE A 137 -13.90 6.20 12.72
CA ILE A 137 -13.19 7.28 12.01
C ILE A 137 -14.27 8.11 11.30
N ASP A 138 -14.24 9.42 11.49
CA ASP A 138 -15.18 10.29 10.80
C ASP A 138 -14.96 10.25 9.28
N ILE A 139 -16.05 10.44 8.54
CA ILE A 139 -16.09 10.37 7.07
C ILE A 139 -15.04 11.28 6.43
N ASN A 140 -14.82 12.48 7.00
CA ASN A 140 -13.85 13.42 6.46
C ASN A 140 -12.42 12.89 6.62
N SER A 141 -12.06 12.38 7.79
CA SER A 141 -10.75 11.78 8.02
C SER A 141 -10.51 10.54 7.15
N SER A 142 -11.49 9.64 7.03
CA SER A 142 -11.40 8.44 6.18
C SER A 142 -11.12 8.80 4.72
N ARG A 143 -11.87 9.77 4.19
CA ARG A 143 -11.70 10.31 2.84
C ARG A 143 -10.30 10.90 2.64
N GLN A 144 -9.82 11.71 3.57
CA GLN A 144 -8.49 12.33 3.49
C GLN A 144 -7.39 11.26 3.47
N LEU A 145 -7.47 10.25 4.33
CA LEU A 145 -6.50 9.16 4.37
C LEU A 145 -6.47 8.38 3.04
N MET A 146 -7.63 8.08 2.46
CA MET A 146 -7.71 7.39 1.16
C MET A 146 -7.14 8.21 0.01
N THR A 147 -7.40 9.52 -0.04
CA THR A 147 -6.78 10.39 -1.05
C THR A 147 -5.27 10.47 -0.92
N ALA A 148 -4.77 10.51 0.31
CA ALA A 148 -3.33 10.53 0.56
C ALA A 148 -2.69 9.19 0.19
N LEU A 149 -3.36 8.06 0.43
CA LEU A 149 -2.93 6.75 -0.02
C LEU A 149 -2.78 6.69 -1.54
N GLU A 150 -3.79 7.12 -2.30
CA GLU A 150 -3.69 7.19 -3.77
C GLU A 150 -2.55 8.08 -4.26
N GLY A 151 -2.38 9.26 -3.66
CA GLY A 151 -1.29 10.16 -4.00
C GLY A 151 0.08 9.51 -3.75
N SER A 152 0.21 8.76 -2.67
CA SER A 152 1.44 8.02 -2.34
C SER A 152 1.70 6.87 -3.31
N LEU A 153 0.66 6.12 -3.70
CA LEU A 153 0.74 5.04 -4.70
C LEU A 153 1.13 5.59 -6.07
N LEU A 154 0.56 6.73 -6.47
CA LEU A 154 0.93 7.42 -7.71
C LEU A 154 2.41 7.83 -7.68
N ALA A 155 2.89 8.40 -6.57
CA ALA A 155 4.30 8.75 -6.42
C ALA A 155 5.23 7.53 -6.53
N VAL A 156 4.86 6.40 -5.91
CA VAL A 156 5.61 5.14 -6.03
C VAL A 156 5.58 4.62 -7.47
N CYS A 157 4.44 4.69 -8.16
CA CYS A 157 4.33 4.30 -9.57
C CYS A 157 5.27 5.11 -10.46
N LEU A 158 5.32 6.44 -10.27
CA LEU A 158 6.25 7.32 -10.98
C LEU A 158 7.71 6.97 -10.70
N CYS A 159 8.06 6.65 -9.46
CA CYS A 159 9.39 6.19 -9.08
C CYS A 159 9.77 4.86 -9.75
N CYS A 160 8.81 3.92 -9.82
CA CYS A 160 9.02 2.65 -10.50
C CYS A 160 9.20 2.84 -12.01
N LEU A 161 8.39 3.69 -12.65
CA LEU A 161 8.55 4.04 -14.07
C LEU A 161 9.92 4.66 -14.34
N PHE A 162 10.36 5.58 -13.49
CA PHE A 162 11.70 6.16 -13.57
C PHE A 162 12.79 5.10 -13.44
N ARG A 163 12.62 4.10 -12.58
CA ARG A 163 13.54 2.97 -12.46
C ARG A 163 13.53 2.08 -13.70
N ILE A 164 12.36 1.79 -14.27
CA ILE A 164 12.19 0.89 -15.43
C ILE A 164 12.90 1.44 -16.68
N VAL A 165 12.86 2.75 -16.90
CA VAL A 165 13.48 3.39 -18.07
C VAL A 165 15.00 3.55 -17.94
N ARG A 166 15.57 3.41 -16.74
CA ARG A 166 17.01 3.53 -16.53
C ARG A 166 17.71 2.20 -16.80
N PRO A 167 18.93 2.22 -17.39
CA PRO A 167 19.73 1.03 -17.63
C PRO A 167 20.42 0.55 -16.34
N LEU A 168 19.63 0.24 -15.31
CA LEU A 168 20.09 -0.26 -14.02
C LEU A 168 19.45 -1.63 -13.74
N LYS A 169 20.12 -2.48 -12.95
CA LYS A 169 19.60 -3.81 -12.57
C LYS A 169 18.31 -3.71 -11.74
N GLY A 170 17.55 -4.79 -11.64
CA GLY A 170 16.29 -4.78 -10.87
C GLY A 170 15.12 -4.08 -11.58
N ARG A 171 15.21 -3.90 -12.91
CA ARG A 171 14.09 -3.42 -13.74
C ARG A 171 12.84 -4.30 -13.59
N ASN A 172 13.02 -5.63 -13.53
CA ASN A 172 11.92 -6.57 -13.34
C ASN A 172 11.24 -6.38 -11.99
N GLY A 173 12.01 -6.21 -10.91
CA GLY A 173 11.44 -5.92 -9.59
C GLY A 173 10.67 -4.60 -9.55
N ALA A 174 11.19 -3.55 -10.20
CA ALA A 174 10.48 -2.27 -10.34
C ALA A 174 9.19 -2.39 -11.16
N LEU A 175 9.17 -3.23 -12.20
CA LEU A 175 7.97 -3.49 -12.98
C LEU A 175 6.90 -4.24 -12.19
N VAL A 176 7.29 -5.27 -11.44
CA VAL A 176 6.33 -6.01 -10.57
C VAL A 176 5.79 -5.10 -9.46
N LEU A 177 6.65 -4.28 -8.84
CA LEU A 177 6.23 -3.28 -7.84
C LEU A 177 5.30 -2.21 -8.43
N PHE A 178 5.57 -1.76 -9.66
CA PHE A 178 4.68 -0.86 -10.41
C PHE A 178 3.31 -1.50 -10.61
N LEU A 179 3.26 -2.76 -11.07
CA LEU A 179 2.00 -3.46 -11.29
C LEU A 179 1.20 -3.64 -9.98
N GLY A 180 1.85 -4.00 -8.87
CA GLY A 180 1.20 -4.06 -7.56
C GLY A 180 0.64 -2.71 -7.11
N SER A 181 1.46 -1.65 -7.18
CA SER A 181 1.06 -0.30 -6.78
C SER A 181 -0.07 0.26 -7.66
N MET A 182 0.00 0.03 -8.97
CA MET A 182 -1.01 0.43 -9.93
C MET A 182 -2.32 -0.36 -9.73
N MET A 183 -2.23 -1.65 -9.43
CA MET A 183 -3.42 -2.46 -9.13
C MET A 183 -4.13 -1.93 -7.89
N MET A 184 -3.40 -1.59 -6.82
CA MET A 184 -4.02 -0.98 -5.64
C MET A 184 -4.64 0.38 -5.96
N PHE A 185 -3.92 1.24 -6.70
CA PHE A 185 -4.43 2.54 -7.12
C PHE A 185 -5.75 2.41 -7.90
N MET A 186 -5.79 1.52 -8.90
CA MET A 186 -6.99 1.27 -9.70
C MET A 186 -8.11 0.59 -8.88
N SER A 187 -7.76 -0.22 -7.89
CA SER A 187 -8.73 -0.85 -6.97
C SER A 187 -9.40 0.17 -6.07
N ILE A 188 -8.65 1.16 -5.58
CA ILE A 188 -9.22 2.29 -4.85
C ILE A 188 -10.16 3.07 -5.78
N LEU A 189 -9.73 3.42 -7.00
CA LEU A 189 -10.58 4.10 -7.99
C LEU A 189 -11.86 3.32 -8.30
N LEU A 190 -11.76 2.01 -8.50
CA LEU A 190 -12.91 1.13 -8.72
C LEU A 190 -13.85 1.16 -7.51
N PHE A 191 -13.30 1.01 -6.30
CA PHE A 191 -14.09 1.09 -5.07
C PHE A 191 -14.82 2.42 -4.95
N LYS A 192 -14.23 3.54 -5.41
CA LYS A 192 -14.92 4.83 -5.46
C LYS A 192 -16.16 4.80 -6.31
N VAL A 193 -16.00 4.34 -7.56
CA VAL A 193 -17.07 4.29 -8.55
C VAL A 193 -18.19 3.39 -8.04
N LEU A 194 -17.83 2.24 -7.47
CA LEU A 194 -18.81 1.32 -6.88
C LEU A 194 -19.54 1.95 -5.70
N HIS A 195 -18.83 2.63 -4.79
CA HIS A 195 -19.47 3.29 -3.65
C HIS A 195 -20.44 4.38 -4.10
N THR A 196 -20.08 5.19 -5.11
CA THR A 196 -20.98 6.23 -5.64
C THR A 196 -22.22 5.66 -6.33
N GLU A 197 -22.08 4.54 -7.04
CA GLU A 197 -23.18 3.89 -7.77
C GLU A 197 -24.08 3.02 -6.88
N CYS A 198 -23.58 2.57 -5.73
CA CYS A 198 -24.28 1.62 -4.85
C CYS A 198 -24.74 2.24 -3.50
N ALA A 199 -24.38 3.49 -3.18
CA ALA A 199 -24.81 4.16 -1.95
C ALA A 199 -26.23 4.78 -2.06
N GLY A 200 -27.23 4.12 -1.45
CA GLY A 200 -28.22 4.87 -0.65
C GLY A 200 -29.70 4.92 -1.06
N THR A 201 -30.23 4.19 -2.04
CA THR A 201 -31.70 4.02 -2.18
C THR A 201 -32.10 2.67 -2.78
N GLU A 202 -33.26 2.13 -2.39
CA GLU A 202 -33.87 0.93 -3.00
C GLU A 202 -34.07 1.05 -4.53
N LYS A 203 -34.12 2.28 -5.06
CA LYS A 203 -34.15 2.57 -6.50
C LYS A 203 -32.77 2.56 -7.18
N LEU A 204 -31.68 2.69 -6.44
CA LEU A 204 -30.29 2.60 -6.95
C LEU A 204 -29.78 1.15 -7.03
N LEU A 205 -30.48 0.20 -6.41
CA LEU A 205 -30.12 -1.22 -6.48
C LEU A 205 -30.09 -1.77 -7.91
N SER A 206 -30.85 -1.17 -8.84
CA SER A 206 -30.85 -1.58 -10.25
C SER A 206 -29.65 -1.06 -11.05
N SER A 207 -28.95 -0.03 -10.58
CA SER A 207 -27.78 0.56 -11.25
C SER A 207 -26.45 0.06 -10.69
N CYS A 208 -26.43 -0.57 -9.51
CA CYS A 208 -25.23 -1.16 -8.94
C CYS A 208 -24.75 -2.33 -9.84
N PRO A 209 -23.54 -2.28 -10.42
CA PRO A 209 -23.04 -3.31 -11.33
C PRO A 209 -22.65 -4.61 -10.61
N LEU A 210 -22.62 -4.61 -9.28
CA LEU A 210 -22.27 -5.77 -8.46
C LEU A 210 -23.50 -6.47 -7.91
N PRO A 211 -23.45 -7.82 -7.75
CA PRO A 211 -24.50 -8.56 -7.08
C PRO A 211 -24.68 -8.08 -5.64
N LEU A 212 -25.93 -8.03 -5.17
CA LEU A 212 -26.32 -7.65 -3.81
C LEU A 212 -25.63 -8.38 -2.66
N ARG A 213 -24.99 -9.52 -2.94
CA ARG A 213 -24.30 -10.36 -1.97
C ARG A 213 -22.80 -10.04 -1.84
N VAL A 214 -22.26 -9.17 -2.70
CA VAL A 214 -20.83 -8.83 -2.71
C VAL A 214 -20.61 -7.65 -1.79
N ASP A 215 -19.88 -7.90 -0.71
CA ASP A 215 -19.38 -6.86 0.19
C ASP A 215 -18.25 -6.08 -0.50
N HIS A 216 -18.48 -4.78 -0.73
CA HIS A 216 -17.56 -3.89 -1.42
C HIS A 216 -16.24 -3.71 -0.66
N ASN A 217 -16.30 -3.66 0.67
CA ASN A 217 -15.10 -3.56 1.51
C ASN A 217 -14.31 -4.86 1.41
N ALA A 218 -14.98 -6.02 1.43
CA ALA A 218 -14.33 -7.31 1.25
C ALA A 218 -13.62 -7.41 -0.11
N LEU A 219 -14.24 -6.92 -1.18
CA LEU A 219 -13.62 -6.86 -2.51
C LEU A 219 -12.36 -5.97 -2.51
N LEU A 220 -12.41 -4.80 -1.87
CA LEU A 220 -11.25 -3.91 -1.78
C LEU A 220 -10.09 -4.57 -1.00
N ILE A 221 -10.38 -5.25 0.11
CA ILE A 221 -9.35 -5.96 0.89
C ILE A 221 -8.78 -7.15 0.13
N PHE A 222 -9.60 -7.86 -0.64
CA PHE A 222 -9.11 -8.92 -1.52
C PHE A 222 -8.15 -8.37 -2.59
N LEU A 223 -8.49 -7.24 -3.22
CA LEU A 223 -7.61 -6.59 -4.19
C LEU A 223 -6.33 -6.05 -3.55
N LEU A 224 -6.42 -5.53 -2.32
CA LEU A 224 -5.26 -5.13 -1.52
C LEU A 224 -4.32 -6.31 -1.28
N LEU A 225 -4.84 -7.46 -0.86
CA LEU A 225 -4.09 -8.70 -0.67
C LEU A 225 -3.33 -9.10 -1.94
N CYS A 226 -4.02 -9.15 -3.10
CA CYS A 226 -3.34 -9.41 -4.37
C CYS A 226 -2.26 -8.36 -4.70
N SER A 227 -2.49 -7.09 -4.35
CA SER A 227 -1.54 -6.00 -4.63
C SER A 227 -0.30 -6.07 -3.74
N ASN A 228 -0.47 -6.53 -2.51
CA ASN A 228 0.61 -6.76 -1.55
C ASN A 228 1.50 -7.91 -1.98
N MET A 229 0.93 -9.00 -2.52
CA MET A 229 1.72 -10.10 -3.11
C MET A 229 2.68 -9.57 -4.18
N LEU A 230 2.17 -8.78 -5.13
CA LEU A 230 2.99 -8.15 -6.17
C LEU A 230 3.97 -7.12 -5.59
N GLY A 231 3.54 -6.33 -4.61
CA GLY A 231 4.40 -5.35 -3.94
C GLY A 231 5.58 -6.00 -3.22
N ALA A 232 5.34 -7.11 -2.52
CA ALA A 232 6.35 -7.88 -1.82
C ALA A 232 7.30 -8.57 -2.80
N GLU A 233 6.76 -9.22 -3.83
CA GLU A 233 7.56 -9.84 -4.89
C GLU A 233 8.46 -8.80 -5.59
N GLY A 234 7.90 -7.65 -5.96
CA GLY A 234 8.66 -6.56 -6.57
C GLY A 234 9.77 -6.04 -5.66
N SER A 235 9.50 -5.90 -4.36
CA SER A 235 10.47 -5.48 -3.34
C SER A 235 11.59 -6.50 -3.18
N LEU A 236 11.26 -7.80 -3.11
CA LEU A 236 12.23 -8.88 -2.98
C LEU A 236 13.11 -9.02 -4.23
N ARG A 237 12.54 -8.90 -5.43
CA ARG A 237 13.31 -8.87 -6.69
C ARG A 237 14.24 -7.66 -6.78
N LEU A 238 13.80 -6.50 -6.30
CA LEU A 238 14.67 -5.30 -6.21
C LEU A 238 15.84 -5.53 -5.24
N MET A 239 15.59 -6.19 -4.11
CA MET A 239 16.62 -6.60 -3.18
C MET A 239 17.56 -7.62 -3.83
N ALA A 240 17.06 -8.66 -4.49
CA ALA A 240 17.88 -9.67 -5.20
C ALA A 240 18.79 -9.06 -6.29
N ALA A 241 18.40 -7.94 -6.88
CA ALA A 241 19.22 -7.17 -7.82
C ALA A 241 20.26 -6.25 -7.15
N GLY A 242 20.42 -6.34 -5.83
CA GLY A 242 21.29 -5.49 -5.01
C GLY A 242 20.87 -4.01 -5.06
N ASN A 243 19.58 -3.75 -5.22
CA ASN A 243 19.02 -2.43 -5.51
C ASN A 243 19.63 -1.81 -6.79
N GLY A 244 20.26 -2.60 -7.67
CA GLY A 244 21.07 -2.13 -8.80
C GLY A 244 22.23 -1.22 -8.40
N MET A 245 22.88 -1.54 -7.28
CA MET A 245 24.23 -1.06 -7.02
C MET A 245 25.20 -1.55 -8.12
N GLU A 246 26.03 -0.62 -8.60
CA GLU A 246 27.10 -0.93 -9.55
C GLU A 246 28.06 -1.97 -8.94
N GLY A 247 28.32 -3.06 -9.67
CA GLY A 247 29.24 -4.12 -9.24
C GLY A 247 28.61 -5.24 -8.39
N TYR A 248 27.35 -5.13 -7.96
CA TYR A 248 26.67 -6.25 -7.30
C TYR A 248 26.34 -7.36 -8.30
N LEU A 249 26.74 -8.60 -8.00
CA LEU A 249 26.33 -9.79 -8.73
C LEU A 249 24.89 -10.12 -8.31
N GLU A 250 23.97 -9.99 -9.25
CA GLU A 250 22.56 -10.28 -9.03
C GLU A 250 22.43 -11.76 -8.68
N ILE A 251 21.65 -12.06 -7.63
CA ILE A 251 21.38 -13.45 -7.25
C ILE A 251 20.61 -14.09 -8.42
N PRO A 252 21.14 -15.14 -9.06
CA PRO A 252 20.51 -15.68 -10.25
C PRO A 252 19.12 -16.21 -9.92
N ASP A 253 18.14 -15.81 -10.72
CA ASP A 253 16.85 -16.49 -10.77
C ASP A 253 17.17 -17.95 -11.16
N GLY A 254 16.93 -18.92 -10.26
CA GLY A 254 17.37 -20.31 -10.38
C GLY A 254 16.79 -21.13 -11.55
N ILE A 255 16.41 -20.47 -12.64
CA ILE A 255 15.87 -21.02 -13.89
C ILE A 255 16.99 -21.33 -14.90
N THR A 256 18.22 -20.89 -14.66
CA THR A 256 19.38 -21.26 -15.50
C THR A 256 20.35 -22.13 -14.71
N ALA A 257 20.04 -23.43 -14.63
CA ALA A 257 20.99 -24.52 -14.40
C ALA A 257 20.66 -25.64 -15.38
#